data_AF-A0A7S2D5A5-F1
#
_entry.id   AF-A0A7S2D5A5-F1
#
_cell.length_a   1.000
_cell.length_b   1.000
_cell.length_c   1.000
_cell.angle_alpha   90.00
_cell.angle_beta   90.00
_cell.angle_gamma   90.00
#
_symmetry.space_group_name_H-M   'P 1'
#
loop_
_entity.id
_entity.type
_entity.pdbx_description
1 polymer ?
#
loop_
_entity_poly.entity_id
_entity_poly.type
_entity_poly.pdbx_seq_one_letter_code
_entity_poly.pdbx_strand_id
1 'polypeptide(L)'
;FSTIDQFTSLSRNKLEGMEDLIKQFHIIVKEFRQKRHDLLDYHKNTFDRDYVEFNVKISDLEGALQHFINQSFENITSIENSLNLLHKFQSILQRESLKSDTGG
;
A
#
# COMPACT_ATOMS: atom_id res chain seq x y z
N PHE A 1 5.99 9.01 -5.15
CA PHE A 1 5.61 7.63 -4.75
C PHE A 1 4.55 7.71 -3.68
N SER A 2 3.30 7.39 -3.97
CA SER A 2 2.27 7.29 -2.93
C SER A 2 2.14 5.83 -2.49
N THR A 3 1.97 5.60 -1.18
CA THR A 3 1.68 4.29 -0.59
C THR A 3 0.49 3.61 -1.27
N ILE A 4 -0.48 4.42 -1.72
CA ILE A 4 -1.68 3.97 -2.42
C ILE A 4 -1.34 3.28 -3.74
N ASP A 5 -0.38 3.80 -4.51
CA ASP A 5 0.02 3.21 -5.79
C ASP A 5 0.76 1.87 -5.58
N GLN A 6 1.59 1.80 -4.54
CA GLN A 6 2.30 0.56 -4.19
C GLN A 6 1.33 -0.55 -3.80
N PHE A 7 0.38 -0.27 -2.91
CA PHE A 7 -0.65 -1.24 -2.51
C PHE A 7 -1.55 -1.66 -3.68
N THR A 8 -1.90 -0.72 -4.56
CA THR A 8 -2.68 -1.03 -5.77
C THR A 8 -1.93 -1.98 -6.70
N SER A 9 -0.62 -1.79 -6.84
CA SER A 9 0.21 -2.63 -7.70
C SER A 9 0.52 -3.99 -7.10
N LEU A 10 0.73 -4.07 -5.79
CA LEU A 10 0.82 -5.34 -5.06
C LEU A 10 -0.50 -6.12 -5.16
N SER A 11 -1.64 -5.43 -5.07
CA SER A 11 -2.96 -6.04 -5.26
C SER A 11 -3.16 -6.66 -6.64
N ARG A 12 -2.73 -5.97 -7.71
CA ARG A 12 -2.85 -6.46 -9.09
C ARG A 12 -2.04 -7.71 -9.38
N ASN A 13 -0.91 -7.89 -8.69
CA ASN A 13 -0.01 -9.02 -8.92
C ASN A 13 -0.38 -10.27 -8.11
N LYS A 14 -1.45 -10.24 -7.30
CA LYS A 14 -1.98 -11.38 -6.52
C LYS A 14 -0.87 -12.18 -5.82
N LEU A 15 -0.05 -11.49 -5.05
CA LEU A 15 0.89 -12.15 -4.16
C LEU A 15 0.09 -12.96 -3.12
N GLU A 16 0.28 -14.27 -3.14
CA GLU A 16 -0.37 -15.22 -2.24
C GLU A 16 -0.06 -14.85 -0.78
N GLY A 17 -1.09 -14.75 0.06
CA GLY A 17 -0.98 -14.36 1.47
C GLY A 17 -1.14 -12.85 1.71
N MET A 18 -1.32 -12.03 0.67
CA MET A 18 -1.55 -10.58 0.79
C MET A 18 -3.02 -10.17 0.75
N GLU A 19 -3.95 -11.12 0.60
CA GLU A 19 -5.38 -10.85 0.41
C GLU A 19 -5.97 -9.99 1.52
N ASP A 20 -5.58 -10.26 2.77
CA ASP A 20 -6.05 -9.50 3.93
C ASP A 20 -5.49 -8.08 3.96
N LEU A 21 -4.20 -7.88 3.65
CA LEU A 21 -3.58 -6.55 3.56
C LEU A 21 -4.25 -5.70 2.46
N ILE A 22 -4.53 -6.31 1.31
CA ILE A 22 -5.23 -5.67 0.19
C ILE A 22 -6.66 -5.31 0.58
N LYS A 23 -7.35 -6.20 1.30
CA LYS A 23 -8.71 -5.94 1.77
C LYS A 23 -8.74 -4.78 2.76
N GLN A 24 -7.80 -4.71 3.69
CA GLN A 24 -7.70 -3.59 4.63
C GLN A 24 -7.42 -2.27 3.94
N PHE A 25 -6.51 -2.26 2.95
CA PHE A 25 -6.27 -1.09 2.11
C PHE A 25 -7.57 -0.54 1.48
N HIS A 26 -8.35 -1.43 0.84
CA HIS A 26 -9.60 -1.03 0.20
C HIS A 26 -10.63 -0.49 1.19
N ILE A 27 -10.70 -1.05 2.41
CA ILE A 27 -11.58 -0.56 3.47
C ILE A 27 -11.16 0.87 3.87
N ILE A 28 -9.88 1.10 4.16
CA ILE A 28 -9.35 2.42 4.56
C ILE A 28 -9.65 3.47 3.48
N VAL A 29 -9.36 3.16 2.21
CA VAL A 29 -9.63 4.07 1.09
C VAL A 29 -11.13 4.33 0.92
N LYS A 30 -11.98 3.30 1.08
CA LYS A 30 -13.42 3.42 0.97
C LYS A 30 -13.99 4.30 2.08
N GLU A 31 -13.59 4.08 3.33
CA GLU A 31 -14.02 4.88 4.48
C GLU A 31 -13.67 6.35 4.28
N PHE A 32 -12.44 6.64 3.86
CA PHE A 32 -12.00 8.02 3.60
C PHE A 32 -12.83 8.68 2.48
N ARG A 33 -13.08 7.97 1.37
CA ARG A 33 -13.90 8.49 0.27
C ARG A 33 -15.37 8.70 0.64
N GLN A 34 -15.92 7.84 1.52
CA GLN A 34 -17.32 7.92 1.93
C GLN A 34 -17.64 9.12 2.82
N LYS A 35 -16.64 9.69 3.51
CA LYS A 35 -16.83 10.88 4.34
C LYS A 35 -17.18 12.14 3.55
N ARG A 36 -17.14 12.12 2.19
CA ARG A 36 -17.59 13.17 1.24
C ARG A 36 -17.30 14.59 1.75
N HIS A 37 -16.03 14.83 2.09
CA HIS A 37 -15.61 16.14 2.58
C HIS A 37 -15.94 17.22 1.55
N ASP A 38 -16.57 18.29 2.00
CA ASP A 38 -16.66 19.52 1.22
C ASP A 38 -15.29 20.20 1.28
N LEU A 39 -14.52 20.05 0.20
CA LEU A 39 -13.17 20.61 0.09
C LEU A 39 -13.17 22.14 -0.01
N LEU A 40 -14.34 22.77 -0.15
CA LEU A 40 -14.51 24.22 -0.24
C LEU A 40 -14.92 24.86 1.11
N ASP A 41 -15.26 24.06 2.12
CA ASP A 41 -15.67 24.55 3.45
C ASP A 41 -14.45 24.74 4.37
N TYR A 42 -13.74 25.86 4.17
CA TYR A 42 -12.55 26.23 4.96
C TYR A 42 -12.84 26.47 6.46
N HIS A 43 -14.10 26.49 6.89
CA HIS A 43 -14.46 26.56 8.33
C HIS A 43 -14.42 25.21 9.04
N LYS A 44 -14.23 24.10 8.31
CA LYS A 44 -14.20 22.75 8.86
C LYS A 44 -12.81 22.10 8.72
N ASN A 45 -12.06 22.11 9.83
CA ASN A 45 -10.85 21.28 10.04
C ASN A 45 -11.15 19.75 10.05
N THR A 46 -12.35 19.31 9.68
CA THR A 46 -12.70 17.88 9.63
C THR A 46 -11.91 17.16 8.55
N PHE A 47 -11.66 17.81 7.40
CA PHE A 47 -10.83 17.21 6.36
C PHE A 47 -9.40 16.95 6.84
N ASP A 48 -8.75 17.95 7.45
CA ASP A 48 -7.39 17.79 7.98
C ASP A 48 -7.30 16.68 9.02
N ARG A 49 -8.28 16.62 9.93
CA ARG A 49 -8.35 15.56 10.94
C ARG A 49 -8.52 14.18 10.31
N ASP A 50 -9.45 14.04 9.37
CA ASP A 50 -9.73 12.77 8.70
C ASP A 50 -8.58 12.34 7.78
N TYR A 51 -7.85 13.30 7.20
CA TYR A 51 -6.64 13.05 6.43
C TYR A 51 -5.49 12.57 7.32
N VAL A 52 -5.29 13.16 8.50
CA VAL A 52 -4.31 12.67 9.47
C VAL A 52 -4.67 11.24 9.91
N GLU A 53 -5.94 10.97 10.23
CA GLU A 53 -6.40 9.62 10.58
C GLU A 53 -6.15 8.61 9.45
N PHE A 54 -6.42 9.00 8.21
CA PHE A 54 -6.14 8.20 7.02
C PHE A 54 -4.64 7.89 6.90
N ASN A 55 -3.76 8.87 7.07
CA ASN A 55 -2.31 8.66 6.99
C ASN A 55 -1.79 7.72 8.09
N VAL A 56 -2.32 7.80 9.31
CA VAL A 56 -1.98 6.86 10.38
C VAL A 56 -2.34 5.43 9.99
N LYS A 57 -3.58 5.20 9.53
CA LYS A 57 -4.03 3.86 9.08
C LYS A 57 -3.20 3.32 7.92
N ILE A 58 -2.78 4.20 7.00
CA ILE A 58 -1.91 3.83 5.88
C ILE A 58 -0.50 3.46 6.37
N SER A 59 0.06 4.21 7.33
CA SER A 59 1.38 3.90 7.90
C SER A 59 1.38 2.57 8.66
N ASP A 60 0.31 2.27 9.41
CA ASP A 60 0.16 0.98 10.08
C ASP A 60 0.11 -0.17 9.06
N LEU A 61 -0.57 0.04 7.94
CA LEU A 61 -0.66 -0.93 6.86
C LEU A 61 0.69 -1.16 6.15
N GLU A 62 1.50 -0.11 5.96
CA GLU A 62 2.88 -0.26 5.48
C GLU A 62 3.73 -1.09 6.44
N GLY A 63 3.60 -0.86 7.75
CA GLY A 63 4.29 -1.65 8.77
C GLY A 63 3.91 -3.14 8.70
N ALA A 64 2.62 -3.43 8.53
CA ALA A 64 2.12 -4.79 8.37
C ALA A 64 2.65 -5.45 7.07
N LEU A 65 2.75 -4.68 5.98
CA LEU A 65 3.34 -5.15 4.73
C LEU A 65 4.83 -5.48 4.91
N GLN A 66 5.59 -4.60 5.57
CA GLN A 66 7.01 -4.85 5.84
C GLN A 66 7.19 -6.11 6.69
N HIS A 67 6.35 -6.31 7.70
CA HIS A 67 6.38 -7.52 8.52
C HIS A 67 6.07 -8.77 7.69
N PHE A 68 5.06 -8.74 6.84
CA PHE A 68 4.71 -9.84 5.94
C PHE A 68 5.87 -10.20 5.00
N ILE A 69 6.54 -9.20 4.42
CA ILE A 69 7.71 -9.40 3.56
C ILE A 69 8.82 -10.09 4.36
N ASN A 70 9.12 -9.63 5.57
CA ASN A 70 10.14 -10.24 6.43
C ASN A 70 9.81 -11.70 6.79
N GLN A 71 8.57 -11.98 7.21
CA GLN A 71 8.11 -13.34 7.51
C GLN A 71 8.14 -14.25 6.28
N SER A 72 7.83 -13.69 5.11
CA SER A 72 7.91 -14.44 3.85
C SER A 72 9.36 -14.84 3.55
N PHE A 73 10.34 -14.02 3.92
CA PHE A 73 11.76 -14.37 3.78
C PHE A 73 12.27 -15.34 4.85
N GLU A 74 11.78 -15.25 6.09
CA GLU A 74 12.18 -16.17 7.19
C GLU A 74 11.68 -17.61 6.96
N ASN A 75 10.51 -17.77 6.34
CA ASN A 75 9.94 -19.09 6.05
C ASN A 75 10.53 -19.77 4.81
N ILE A 76 11.40 -19.09 4.06
CA ILE A 76 12.02 -19.66 2.87
C ILE A 76 13.27 -20.45 3.27
N THR A 77 13.20 -21.76 3.10
CA THR A 77 14.31 -22.70 3.35
C THR A 77 15.35 -22.76 2.21
N SER A 78 15.08 -22.13 1.06
CA SER A 78 15.98 -22.10 -0.10
C SER A 78 16.30 -20.66 -0.54
N ILE A 79 17.58 -20.31 -0.54
CA ILE A 79 18.11 -19.01 -0.98
C ILE A 79 17.58 -18.61 -2.37
N GLU A 80 17.39 -19.58 -3.26
CA GLU A 80 16.89 -19.38 -4.62
C GLU A 80 15.43 -18.88 -4.63
N ASN A 81 14.59 -19.39 -3.72
CA ASN A 81 13.22 -18.93 -3.56
C ASN A 81 13.16 -17.52 -2.96
N SER A 82 14.07 -17.18 -2.05
CA SER A 82 14.18 -15.83 -1.48
C SER A 82 14.60 -14.83 -2.55
N LEU A 83 15.56 -15.18 -3.41
CA LEU A 83 15.97 -14.32 -4.52
C LEU A 83 14.84 -14.11 -5.54
N ASN A 84 14.08 -15.16 -5.86
CA ASN A 84 12.91 -15.05 -6.74
C ASN A 84 11.81 -14.15 -6.16
N LEU A 85 11.54 -14.24 -4.85
CA LEU A 85 10.57 -13.40 -4.17
C LEU A 85 11.04 -11.93 -4.13
N LEU A 86 12.32 -11.71 -3.82
CA LEU A 86 12.93 -10.37 -3.82
C LEU A 86 12.85 -9.73 -5.21
N HIS A 87 13.17 -10.47 -6.26
CA HIS A 87 13.04 -10.00 -7.64
C HIS A 87 11.60 -9.66 -8.03
N LYS A 88 10.61 -10.44 -7.56
CA LYS A 88 9.19 -10.10 -7.76
C LYS A 88 8.82 -8.79 -7.07
N PHE A 89 9.17 -8.60 -5.80
CA PHE A 89 8.90 -7.35 -5.09
C PHE A 89 9.60 -6.16 -5.73
N GLN A 90 10.88 -6.28 -6.08
CA GLN A 90 11.62 -5.23 -6.78
C GLN A 90 10.98 -4.90 -8.14
N SER A 91 10.63 -5.91 -8.95
CA SER A 91 10.02 -5.68 -10.25
C SER A 91 8.67 -4.95 -10.13
N ILE A 92 7.84 -5.32 -9.15
CA ILE A 92 6.54 -4.69 -8.93
C ILE A 92 6.72 -3.24 -8.47
N LEU A 93 7.61 -2.98 -7.52
CA LEU A 93 7.83 -1.63 -6.97
C LEU A 93 8.58 -0.72 -7.94
N GLN A 94 9.57 -1.23 -8.67
CA GLN A 94 10.37 -0.49 -9.65
C GLN A 94 9.58 -0.20 -10.94
N ARG A 95 8.69 -1.10 -11.36
CA ARG A 95 7.80 -0.81 -12.50
C ARG A 95 6.88 0.38 -12.21
N GLU A 96 6.51 0.59 -10.96
CA GLU A 96 5.72 1.75 -10.55
C GLU A 96 6.58 3.02 -10.46
N SER A 97 7.85 2.95 -10.03
CA SER A 97 8.75 4.11 -10.07
C SER A 97 8.89 4.65 -11.50
N LEU A 98 9.09 3.74 -12.43
CA LEU A 98 9.30 4.06 -13.84
C LEU A 98 8.04 4.62 -14.51
N LYS A 99 6.84 4.14 -14.12
CA LYS A 99 5.58 4.71 -14.61
C LYS A 99 5.31 6.11 -14.05
N SER A 100 5.66 6.36 -12.79
CA SER A 100 5.53 7.72 -12.24
C SER A 100 6.46 8.73 -12.91
N ASP A 101 7.62 8.30 -13.41
CA ASP A 101 8.59 9.15 -14.12
C ASP A 101 8.24 9.41 -15.59
N THR A 102 7.46 8.53 -16.22
CA THR A 102 7.10 8.63 -17.66
C THR A 102 5.70 9.19 -17.90
N GLY A 103 4.95 9.48 -16.84
CA GLY A 103 3.62 10.11 -16.88
C GLY A 103 3.64 11.61 -16.60
N GLY A 104 4.50 12.35 -17.33
CA GLY A 104 4.53 13.82 -17.36
C GLY A 104 3.92 14.38 -18.64
#